data_AF-A0A8S0TTL4-F1
#
_entry.id   AF-A0A8S0TTL4-F1
#
_cell.length_a   1.000
_cell.length_b   1.000
_cell.length_c   1.000
_cell.angle_alpha   90.00
_cell.angle_beta   90.00
_cell.angle_gamma   90.00
#
_symmetry.space_group_name_H-M   'P 1'
#
loop_
_entity.id
_entity.type
_entity.pdbx_description
1 polymer ?
#
loop_
_entity_poly.entity_id
_entity_poly.type
_entity_poly.pdbx_seq_one_letter_code
_entity_poly.pdbx_strand_id
1 'polypeptide(L)'
;MPIFKAYGESSFQECKRASEEAVDVIIKNLQRKVFSDSESIQARAEAVMLLKQLDFPVINLKVKLFEKLEQFLVNLHLDELKEPTNASADDNEPPKEGTVLDSASSAAHEASIREFVEAVRAYRAIFLDSEQQLLKLAQDFVTKHFDATRQKIKQLRSVELLAILRVIWSDVLLITEVLPEADLPDYALQAARIVVKDYINSTFKQLLLDISDALTKAQVGQKQGVEEYSLQVALEASRKAVIQGSLDVLQNFRQLLDENSDLVLKLRDLIIDWVQEGFQNFFWALDDHFVLLSGKSNSASQNLNIPGSIAGDKVRAGLVLVLAQLSLFIEQIAIPRITEEIASSFSGGGTRGFEYGPAFVPAETCRTFRSAGEKFLDLYIKMRTQKISVVLKKRFTAPNWVKHKEPREVHMFVDLLLQELEAIGTEVKQILPQGLHHKHRRTDSNGSTTSSRSNPYDRLGRSNTQKARSQLLETHLAKLFKQKMEIFTKVEHTQGSVLTTIVKLSLKSLHEFVRLQTFNRSGFQQIQLDIQFLKTALKGIAEDEAAVDFLLDEVIVATAERCLDPIPLEPPILDKLVQAKLAKNSEQSPVS
;
A
#
# COMPACT_ATOMS: atom_id res chain seq x y z
N MET A 1 -52.29 59.73 -5.39
CA MET A 1 -53.05 61.00 -5.26
C MET A 1 -54.38 60.97 -6.02
N PRO A 2 -55.51 60.84 -5.33
CA PRO A 2 -56.84 60.75 -5.97
C PRO A 2 -57.27 62.06 -6.67
N ILE A 3 -56.92 63.22 -6.10
CA ILE A 3 -57.36 64.55 -6.59
C ILE A 3 -56.68 64.92 -7.91
N PHE A 4 -55.36 64.75 -8.02
CA PHE A 4 -54.64 65.02 -9.27
C PHE A 4 -54.88 63.96 -10.36
N LYS A 5 -55.29 62.74 -9.98
CA LYS A 5 -55.77 61.73 -10.94
C LYS A 5 -57.13 62.11 -11.55
N ALA A 6 -57.96 62.87 -10.84
CA ALA A 6 -59.28 63.30 -11.31
C ALA A 6 -59.28 64.69 -12.00
N TYR A 7 -58.41 65.61 -11.58
CA TYR A 7 -58.45 67.03 -12.01
C TYR A 7 -57.13 67.59 -12.55
N GLY A 8 -56.05 66.79 -12.58
CA GLY A 8 -54.69 67.26 -12.88
C GLY A 8 -54.37 67.54 -14.35
N GLU A 9 -55.27 67.22 -15.28
CA GLU A 9 -55.11 67.46 -16.73
C GLU A 9 -55.55 68.88 -17.18
N SER A 10 -56.12 69.67 -16.26
CA SER A 10 -56.71 70.99 -16.57
C SER A 10 -56.01 72.13 -15.79
N SER A 11 -56.72 72.88 -14.96
CA SER A 11 -56.23 74.09 -14.27
C SER A 11 -55.13 73.86 -13.23
N PHE A 12 -54.79 72.61 -12.93
CA PHE A 12 -53.82 72.23 -11.90
C PHE A 12 -52.55 71.58 -12.47
N GLN A 13 -52.26 71.78 -13.76
CA GLN A 13 -51.12 71.14 -14.44
C GLN A 13 -49.77 71.53 -13.82
N GLU A 14 -49.59 72.80 -13.43
CA GLU A 14 -48.41 73.26 -12.70
C GLU A 14 -48.29 72.64 -11.32
N CYS A 15 -49.40 72.54 -10.58
CA CYS A 15 -49.43 71.89 -9.27
C CYS A 15 -49.18 70.38 -9.37
N LYS A 16 -49.67 69.71 -10.42
CA LYS A 16 -49.40 68.30 -10.72
C LYS A 16 -47.90 68.08 -10.97
N ARG A 17 -47.27 68.91 -11.81
CA ARG A 17 -45.82 68.84 -12.08
C ARG A 17 -44.98 69.10 -10.83
N ALA A 18 -45.27 70.15 -10.07
CA ALA A 18 -44.54 70.44 -8.83
C ALA A 18 -44.74 69.34 -7.76
N SER A 19 -45.93 68.74 -7.72
CA SER A 19 -46.22 67.57 -6.88
C SER A 19 -45.42 66.34 -7.30
N GLU A 20 -45.35 66.04 -8.59
CA GLU A 20 -44.57 64.92 -9.13
C GLU A 20 -43.06 65.11 -8.87
N GLU A 21 -42.53 66.32 -9.07
CA GLU A 21 -41.13 66.66 -8.73
C GLU A 21 -40.83 66.49 -7.23
N ALA A 22 -41.75 66.92 -6.36
CA ALA A 22 -41.61 66.72 -4.91
C ALA A 22 -41.66 65.23 -4.54
N VAL A 23 -42.53 64.45 -5.17
CA VAL A 23 -42.60 62.99 -4.99
C VAL A 23 -41.31 62.32 -5.46
N ASP A 24 -40.72 62.75 -6.58
CA ASP A 24 -39.43 62.23 -7.07
C ASP A 24 -38.28 62.51 -6.10
N VAL A 25 -38.27 63.70 -5.48
CA VAL A 25 -37.29 64.04 -4.44
C VAL A 25 -37.49 63.16 -3.19
N ILE A 26 -38.75 62.93 -2.78
CA ILE A 26 -39.08 62.04 -1.66
C ILE A 26 -38.64 60.60 -1.98
N ILE A 27 -38.93 60.09 -3.18
CA ILE A 27 -38.51 58.75 -3.62
C ILE A 27 -36.98 58.63 -3.59
N LYS A 28 -36.23 59.60 -4.11
CA LYS A 28 -34.75 59.59 -4.06
C LYS A 28 -34.21 59.60 -2.63
N ASN A 29 -34.81 60.38 -1.74
CA ASN A 29 -34.40 60.42 -0.33
C ASN A 29 -34.74 59.13 0.41
N LEU A 30 -35.92 58.54 0.15
CA LEU A 30 -36.31 57.25 0.72
C LEU A 30 -35.42 56.12 0.19
N GLN A 31 -35.09 56.10 -1.11
CA GLN A 31 -34.12 55.16 -1.67
C GLN A 31 -32.74 55.32 -0.99
N ARG A 32 -32.26 56.56 -0.82
CA ARG A 32 -30.98 56.80 -0.12
C ARG A 32 -31.01 56.27 1.32
N LYS A 33 -32.12 56.45 2.03
CA LYS A 33 -32.30 55.89 3.38
C LYS A 33 -32.30 54.37 3.42
N VAL A 34 -32.88 53.70 2.42
CA VAL A 34 -32.89 52.23 2.32
C VAL A 34 -31.48 51.66 2.12
N PHE A 35 -30.60 52.39 1.41
CA PHE A 35 -29.23 51.97 1.13
C PHE A 35 -28.17 52.51 2.12
N SER A 36 -28.57 53.24 3.16
CA SER A 36 -27.62 53.87 4.09
C SER A 36 -27.30 52.95 5.27
N ASP A 37 -26.02 52.60 5.43
CA ASP A 37 -25.56 51.71 6.51
C ASP A 37 -25.70 52.31 7.92
N SER A 38 -25.84 53.63 8.01
CA SER A 38 -26.04 54.38 9.26
C SER A 38 -27.48 54.38 9.80
N GLU A 39 -28.46 53.99 8.97
CA GLU A 39 -29.89 54.03 9.34
C GLU A 39 -30.33 52.71 9.98
N SER A 40 -31.20 52.78 10.99
CA SER A 40 -31.68 51.59 11.72
C SER A 40 -32.53 50.66 10.84
N ILE A 41 -32.60 49.38 11.19
CA ILE A 41 -33.41 48.37 10.48
C ILE A 41 -34.88 48.82 10.40
N GLN A 42 -35.39 49.42 11.49
CA GLN A 42 -36.74 49.98 11.57
C GLN A 42 -36.93 51.15 10.59
N ALA A 43 -35.97 52.07 10.50
CA ALA A 43 -36.03 53.21 9.59
C ALA A 43 -35.97 52.79 8.10
N ARG A 44 -35.22 51.72 7.79
CA ARG A 44 -35.17 51.14 6.43
C ARG A 44 -36.48 50.43 6.08
N ALA A 45 -37.06 49.66 6.99
CA ALA A 45 -38.36 49.02 6.80
C ALA A 45 -39.49 50.05 6.60
N GLU A 46 -39.49 51.12 7.39
CA GLU A 46 -40.42 52.24 7.24
C GLU A 46 -40.24 52.96 5.89
N ALA A 47 -39.00 53.18 5.45
CA ALA A 47 -38.73 53.79 4.15
C ALA A 47 -39.26 52.92 2.98
N VAL A 48 -39.16 51.59 3.07
CA VAL A 48 -39.70 50.68 2.05
C VAL A 48 -41.23 50.62 2.10
N MET A 49 -41.84 50.66 3.28
CA MET A 49 -43.29 50.81 3.45
C MET A 49 -43.82 52.10 2.80
N LEU A 50 -43.13 53.23 3.01
CA LEU A 50 -43.47 54.52 2.40
C LEU A 50 -43.29 54.49 0.88
N LEU A 51 -42.24 53.84 0.37
CA LEU A 51 -42.05 53.63 -1.07
C LEU A 51 -43.19 52.79 -1.68
N LYS A 52 -43.67 51.76 -0.96
CA LYS A 52 -44.83 50.96 -1.37
C LYS A 52 -46.13 51.78 -1.40
N GLN A 53 -46.32 52.69 -0.44
CA GLN A 53 -47.47 53.61 -0.42
C GLN A 53 -47.43 54.67 -1.54
N LEU A 54 -46.24 54.97 -2.08
CA LEU A 54 -46.04 55.89 -3.20
C LEU A 54 -46.17 55.22 -4.58
N ASP A 55 -46.69 53.99 -4.67
CA ASP A 55 -46.77 53.18 -5.89
C ASP A 55 -45.40 52.95 -6.59
N PHE A 56 -44.28 53.09 -5.86
CA PHE A 56 -42.95 52.84 -6.42
C PHE A 56 -42.73 51.33 -6.61
N PRO A 57 -42.12 50.86 -7.72
CA PRO A 57 -41.86 49.44 -7.97
C PRO A 57 -40.75 48.92 -7.03
N VAL A 58 -41.18 48.46 -5.85
CA VAL A 58 -40.33 47.90 -4.79
C VAL A 58 -39.54 46.65 -5.27
N ILE A 59 -40.00 46.00 -6.33
CA ILE A 59 -39.36 44.83 -6.97
C ILE A 59 -37.93 45.16 -7.45
N ASN A 60 -37.71 46.35 -8.04
CA ASN A 60 -36.37 46.74 -8.50
C ASN A 60 -35.40 47.00 -7.34
N LEU A 61 -35.91 47.42 -6.18
CA LEU A 61 -35.10 47.58 -4.96
C LEU A 61 -34.77 46.22 -4.33
N LYS A 62 -35.74 45.30 -4.34
CA LYS A 62 -35.55 43.90 -3.90
C LYS A 62 -34.39 43.24 -4.63
N VAL A 63 -34.39 43.29 -5.97
CA VAL A 63 -33.32 42.68 -6.80
C VAL A 63 -31.96 43.31 -6.51
N LYS A 64 -31.85 44.64 -6.47
CA LYS A 64 -30.57 45.34 -6.21
C LYS A 64 -30.00 45.09 -4.82
N LEU A 65 -30.86 44.97 -3.80
CA LEU A 65 -30.43 44.63 -2.45
C LEU A 65 -29.96 43.17 -2.37
N PHE A 66 -30.64 42.26 -3.07
CA PHE A 66 -30.24 40.87 -3.17
C PHE A 66 -28.89 40.70 -3.90
N GLU A 67 -28.68 41.40 -5.03
CA GLU A 67 -27.38 41.41 -5.74
C GLU A 67 -26.24 41.91 -4.84
N LYS A 68 -26.49 42.88 -3.97
CA LYS A 68 -25.50 43.33 -2.97
C LYS A 68 -25.18 42.26 -1.94
N LEU A 69 -26.17 41.50 -1.47
CA LEU A 69 -25.96 40.38 -0.56
C LEU A 69 -25.13 39.28 -1.25
N GLU A 70 -25.42 38.96 -2.51
CA GLU A 70 -24.62 38.02 -3.31
C GLU A 70 -23.17 38.49 -3.47
N GLN A 71 -22.95 39.77 -3.77
CA GLN A 71 -21.60 40.35 -3.89
C GLN A 71 -20.83 40.32 -2.57
N PHE A 72 -21.51 40.60 -1.44
CA PHE A 72 -20.91 40.54 -0.12
C PHE A 72 -20.40 39.12 0.20
N LEU A 73 -21.19 38.12 -0.17
CA LEU A 73 -20.88 36.70 0.00
C LEU A 73 -19.68 36.25 -0.85
N VAL A 74 -19.58 36.75 -2.10
CA VAL A 74 -18.42 36.52 -2.96
C VAL A 74 -17.14 37.14 -2.37
N ASN A 75 -17.25 38.32 -1.76
CA ASN A 75 -16.11 39.01 -1.13
C ASN A 75 -15.62 38.28 0.14
N LEU A 76 -16.55 37.79 0.98
CA LEU A 76 -16.23 36.91 2.13
C LEU A 76 -15.42 35.69 1.69
N HIS A 77 -15.81 35.06 0.58
CA HIS A 77 -15.14 33.86 0.05
C HIS A 77 -13.73 34.13 -0.51
N LEU A 78 -13.48 35.33 -1.05
CA LEU A 78 -12.18 35.73 -1.61
C LEU A 78 -11.12 35.99 -0.53
N ASP A 79 -11.53 36.42 0.67
CA ASP A 79 -10.62 36.65 1.79
C ASP A 79 -10.22 35.35 2.51
N GLU A 80 -11.07 34.31 2.49
CA GLU A 80 -10.71 32.95 2.95
C GLU A 80 -9.75 32.21 2.00
N LEU A 81 -9.76 32.55 0.71
CA LEU A 81 -8.91 31.91 -0.32
C LEU A 81 -7.48 32.48 -0.37
N LYS A 82 -7.21 33.63 0.24
CA LYS A 82 -5.86 34.15 0.39
C LYS A 82 -5.13 33.34 1.46
N GLU A 83 -4.35 32.35 1.01
CA GLU A 83 -3.39 31.68 1.88
C GLU A 83 -2.36 32.67 2.46
N PRO A 84 -1.80 32.34 3.63
CA PRO A 84 -0.68 33.05 4.23
C PRO A 84 0.59 32.63 3.49
N THR A 85 0.89 33.28 2.37
CA THR A 85 2.24 33.19 1.79
C THR A 85 2.78 34.59 1.65
N ASN A 86 3.69 34.95 2.57
CA ASN A 86 4.95 35.65 2.31
C ASN A 86 5.59 36.07 3.66
N ALA A 87 6.30 35.14 4.30
CA ALA A 87 7.39 35.50 5.20
C ALA A 87 8.64 34.73 4.73
N SER A 88 9.65 35.50 4.37
CA SER A 88 10.94 35.11 3.82
C SER A 88 11.68 34.09 4.68
N ALA A 89 12.45 33.23 4.00
CA ALA A 89 13.42 32.32 4.56
C ALA A 89 14.39 33.02 5.53
N ASP A 90 14.48 32.51 6.76
CA ASP A 90 15.75 32.42 7.48
C ASP A 90 15.72 31.19 8.39
N ASP A 91 16.67 30.28 8.16
CA ASP A 91 16.85 29.04 8.91
C ASP A 91 17.53 29.34 10.25
N ASN A 92 17.01 28.73 11.32
CA ASN A 92 17.62 28.43 12.64
C ASN A 92 16.84 28.96 13.85
N GLU A 93 15.71 28.33 14.19
CA GLU A 93 15.24 28.19 15.59
C GLU A 93 14.34 26.93 15.71
N PRO A 94 14.35 26.23 16.87
CA PRO A 94 13.55 25.02 17.05
C PRO A 94 12.05 25.36 17.17
N PRO A 95 11.15 24.42 16.83
CA PRO A 95 9.75 24.73 16.61
C PRO A 95 9.04 25.02 17.94
N LYS A 96 8.48 26.22 18.06
CA LYS A 96 7.51 26.56 19.12
C LYS A 96 6.13 26.04 18.72
N GLU A 97 5.48 25.38 19.66
CA GLU A 97 4.11 24.89 19.58
C GLU A 97 3.12 26.01 19.16
N GLY A 98 2.17 25.65 18.29
CA GLY A 98 0.91 26.37 18.13
C GLY A 98 0.92 27.61 17.23
N THR A 99 1.04 27.44 15.91
CA THR A 99 0.59 28.47 14.96
C THR A 99 -0.90 28.29 14.72
N VAL A 100 -1.68 28.79 15.69
CA VAL A 100 -3.11 29.04 15.54
C VAL A 100 -3.29 30.02 14.38
N LEU A 101 -4.24 29.77 13.48
CA LEU A 101 -4.72 30.77 12.51
C LEU A 101 -4.78 32.14 13.19
N ASP A 102 -4.07 33.15 12.68
CA ASP A 102 -3.94 34.46 13.32
C ASP A 102 -5.29 34.91 13.89
N SER A 103 -5.37 35.03 15.22
CA SER A 103 -6.61 35.37 15.93
C SER A 103 -7.26 36.66 15.43
N ALA A 104 -6.45 37.54 14.83
CA ALA A 104 -6.90 38.76 14.15
C ALA A 104 -7.68 38.50 12.85
N SER A 105 -7.31 37.48 12.06
CA SER A 105 -8.00 37.13 10.80
C SER A 105 -9.35 36.45 11.08
N SER A 106 -9.38 35.55 12.07
CA SER A 106 -10.60 34.90 12.55
C SER A 106 -11.61 35.90 13.11
N ALA A 107 -11.14 36.88 13.91
CA ALA A 107 -12.00 37.94 14.44
C ALA A 107 -12.54 38.88 13.35
N ALA A 108 -11.75 39.18 12.32
CA ALA A 108 -12.19 39.98 11.17
C ALA A 108 -13.23 39.25 10.31
N HIS A 109 -13.05 37.94 10.12
CA HIS A 109 -14.03 37.07 9.46
C HIS A 109 -15.34 37.00 10.24
N GLU A 110 -15.25 36.79 11.56
CA GLU A 110 -16.42 36.75 12.44
C GLU A 110 -17.19 38.09 12.43
N ALA A 111 -16.49 39.23 12.38
CA ALA A 111 -17.14 40.53 12.23
C ALA A 111 -17.87 40.65 10.89
N SER A 112 -17.24 40.20 9.81
CA SER A 112 -17.81 40.26 8.45
C SER A 112 -19.04 39.36 8.28
N ILE A 113 -19.03 38.14 8.84
CA ILE A 113 -20.20 37.26 8.81
C ILE A 113 -21.34 37.81 9.69
N ARG A 114 -21.04 38.47 10.82
CA ARG A 114 -22.05 39.16 11.63
C ARG A 114 -22.70 40.32 10.88
N GLU A 115 -21.93 41.12 10.15
CA GLU A 115 -22.47 42.16 9.26
C GLU A 115 -23.38 41.57 8.18
N PHE A 116 -22.99 40.44 7.58
CA PHE A 116 -23.83 39.72 6.63
C PHE A 116 -25.14 39.25 7.27
N VAL A 117 -25.09 38.67 8.46
CA VAL A 117 -26.26 38.17 9.21
C VAL A 117 -27.22 39.32 9.56
N GLU A 118 -26.71 40.49 9.95
CA GLU A 118 -27.55 41.68 10.16
C GLU A 118 -28.18 42.17 8.84
N ALA A 119 -27.44 42.15 7.73
CA ALA A 119 -27.96 42.52 6.42
C ALA A 119 -29.07 41.57 5.95
N VAL A 120 -28.92 40.25 6.19
CA VAL A 120 -29.96 39.25 5.93
C VAL A 120 -31.17 39.48 6.83
N ARG A 121 -30.99 39.77 8.12
CA ARG A 121 -32.08 40.09 9.06
C ARG A 121 -32.86 41.32 8.61
N ALA A 122 -32.15 42.37 8.21
CA ALA A 122 -32.76 43.59 7.68
C ALA A 122 -33.55 43.31 6.39
N TYR A 123 -32.97 42.54 5.46
CA TYR A 123 -33.65 42.19 4.20
C TYR A 123 -34.91 41.34 4.43
N ARG A 124 -34.87 40.37 5.36
CA ARG A 124 -36.04 39.57 5.75
C ARG A 124 -37.15 40.43 6.36
N ALA A 125 -36.81 41.37 7.23
CA ALA A 125 -37.77 42.31 7.83
C ALA A 125 -38.45 43.21 6.79
N ILE A 126 -37.73 43.56 5.71
CA ILE A 126 -38.23 44.43 4.65
C ILE A 126 -39.07 43.65 3.62
N PHE A 127 -38.70 42.40 3.29
CA PHE A 127 -39.30 41.64 2.21
C PHE A 127 -39.73 40.22 2.63
N LEU A 128 -40.89 40.14 3.30
CA LEU A 128 -41.49 38.88 3.78
C LEU A 128 -41.64 37.79 2.69
N ASP A 129 -41.90 38.17 1.43
CA ASP A 129 -42.11 37.22 0.32
C ASP A 129 -40.81 36.68 -0.32
N SER A 130 -39.64 36.86 0.33
CA SER A 130 -38.33 36.55 -0.28
C SER A 130 -37.59 35.39 0.38
N GLU A 131 -38.23 34.67 1.28
CA GLU A 131 -37.60 33.60 2.07
C GLU A 131 -36.94 32.54 1.17
N GLN A 132 -37.61 32.07 0.11
CA GLN A 132 -37.04 31.06 -0.80
C GLN A 132 -35.71 31.48 -1.47
N GLN A 133 -35.53 32.77 -1.78
CA GLN A 133 -34.28 33.26 -2.39
C GLN A 133 -33.14 33.32 -1.37
N LEU A 134 -33.47 33.71 -0.13
CA LEU A 134 -32.51 33.72 0.99
C LEU A 134 -32.10 32.30 1.41
N LEU A 135 -33.07 31.37 1.43
CA LEU A 135 -32.82 29.95 1.66
C LEU A 135 -31.81 29.40 0.67
N LYS A 136 -32.03 29.66 -0.63
CA LYS A 136 -31.11 29.23 -1.68
C LYS A 136 -29.73 29.88 -1.53
N LEU A 137 -29.66 31.17 -1.22
CA LEU A 137 -28.40 31.88 -1.00
C LEU A 137 -27.59 31.28 0.16
N ALA A 138 -28.26 30.95 1.26
CA ALA A 138 -27.63 30.33 2.42
C ALA A 138 -27.16 28.89 2.16
N GLN A 139 -27.91 28.10 1.39
CA GLN A 139 -27.46 26.77 0.94
C GLN A 139 -26.30 26.85 -0.04
N ASP A 140 -26.32 27.81 -0.98
CA ASP A 140 -25.24 28.06 -1.92
C ASP A 140 -23.95 28.51 -1.21
N PHE A 141 -24.07 29.29 -0.13
CA PHE A 141 -22.95 29.64 0.75
C PHE A 141 -22.29 28.37 1.30
N VAL A 142 -23.03 27.54 2.02
CA VAL A 142 -22.51 26.31 2.62
C VAL A 142 -21.88 25.40 1.56
N THR A 143 -22.54 25.24 0.41
CA THR A 143 -22.04 24.42 -0.70
C THR A 143 -20.69 24.92 -1.22
N LYS A 144 -20.55 26.23 -1.45
CA LYS A 144 -19.30 26.82 -1.95
C LYS A 144 -18.13 26.66 -0.97
N HIS A 145 -18.35 26.84 0.34
CA HIS A 145 -17.28 26.64 1.34
C HIS A 145 -16.81 25.18 1.40
N PHE A 146 -17.72 24.21 1.36
CA PHE A 146 -17.33 22.80 1.32
C PHE A 146 -16.70 22.39 -0.01
N ASP A 147 -17.13 22.93 -1.15
CA ASP A 147 -16.51 22.68 -2.45
C ASP A 147 -15.08 23.25 -2.54
N ALA A 148 -14.85 24.46 -2.02
CA ALA A 148 -13.52 25.06 -1.91
C ALA A 148 -12.60 24.19 -1.03
N THR A 149 -13.11 23.67 0.08
CA THR A 149 -12.39 22.75 0.97
C THR A 149 -12.02 21.45 0.24
N ARG A 150 -12.95 20.88 -0.55
CA ARG A 150 -12.70 19.64 -1.31
C ARG A 150 -11.58 19.82 -2.35
N GLN A 151 -11.46 20.99 -2.97
CA GLN A 151 -10.38 21.25 -3.93
C GLN A 151 -8.99 21.22 -3.27
N LYS A 152 -8.89 21.64 -2.01
CA LYS A 152 -7.62 21.69 -1.26
C LYS A 152 -7.30 20.41 -0.47
N ILE A 153 -8.20 19.42 -0.47
CA ILE A 153 -8.15 18.25 0.42
C ILE A 153 -6.88 17.40 0.32
N LYS A 154 -6.22 17.39 -0.85
CA LYS A 154 -5.00 16.61 -1.09
C LYS A 154 -3.77 17.16 -0.37
N GLN A 155 -3.77 18.44 -0.01
CA GLN A 155 -2.64 19.13 0.60
C GLN A 155 -2.87 19.45 2.09
N LEU A 156 -4.10 19.23 2.56
CA LEU A 156 -4.57 19.67 3.86
C LEU A 156 -4.08 18.77 4.98
N ARG A 157 -3.69 19.37 6.10
CA ARG A 157 -3.44 18.67 7.37
C ARG A 157 -4.73 18.51 8.19
N SER A 158 -4.74 17.58 9.13
CA SER A 158 -5.85 17.36 10.09
C SER A 158 -6.26 18.64 10.83
N VAL A 159 -5.26 19.40 11.30
CA VAL A 159 -5.43 20.66 12.04
C VAL A 159 -6.08 21.74 11.17
N GLU A 160 -5.67 21.83 9.90
CA GLU A 160 -6.22 22.79 8.94
C GLU A 160 -7.67 22.44 8.60
N LEU A 161 -8.00 21.16 8.44
CA LEU A 161 -9.37 20.71 8.17
C LEU A 161 -10.28 21.04 9.35
N LEU A 162 -9.83 20.78 10.58
CA LEU A 162 -10.55 21.14 11.79
C LEU A 162 -10.81 22.63 11.91
N ALA A 163 -9.81 23.46 11.60
CA ALA A 163 -9.97 24.91 11.61
C ALA A 163 -11.03 25.36 10.60
N ILE A 164 -10.99 24.84 9.37
CA ILE A 164 -11.97 25.14 8.33
C ILE A 164 -13.37 24.68 8.74
N LEU A 165 -13.52 23.45 9.22
CA LEU A 165 -14.81 22.92 9.69
C LEU A 165 -15.39 23.74 10.85
N ARG A 166 -14.53 24.25 11.75
CA ARG A 166 -14.94 25.13 12.86
C ARG A 166 -15.48 26.46 12.35
N VAL A 167 -14.78 27.10 11.43
CA VAL A 167 -15.21 28.38 10.82
C VAL A 167 -16.56 28.18 10.12
N ILE A 168 -16.66 27.19 9.24
CA ILE A 168 -17.90 26.90 8.51
C ILE A 168 -19.04 26.61 9.48
N TRP A 169 -18.82 25.82 10.53
CA TRP A 169 -19.85 25.51 11.50
C TRP A 169 -20.33 26.74 12.29
N SER A 170 -19.42 27.62 12.71
CA SER A 170 -19.76 28.87 13.39
C SER A 170 -20.59 29.78 12.47
N ASP A 171 -20.20 29.90 11.21
CA ASP A 171 -20.90 30.74 10.23
C ASP A 171 -22.31 30.20 9.96
N VAL A 172 -22.45 28.87 9.85
CA VAL A 172 -23.75 28.20 9.71
C VAL A 172 -24.65 28.48 10.91
N LEU A 173 -24.13 28.42 12.15
CA LEU A 173 -24.91 28.71 13.35
C LEU A 173 -25.40 30.17 13.36
N LEU A 174 -24.53 31.13 13.01
CA LEU A 174 -24.89 32.55 12.95
C LEU A 174 -25.96 32.84 11.89
N ILE A 175 -25.90 32.20 10.72
CA ILE A 175 -26.94 32.35 9.68
C ILE A 175 -28.25 31.68 10.10
N THR A 176 -28.18 30.53 10.79
CA THR A 176 -29.36 29.81 11.28
C THR A 176 -30.16 30.62 12.29
N GLU A 177 -29.52 31.49 13.09
CA GLU A 177 -30.24 32.41 14.00
C GLU A 177 -31.22 33.35 13.27
N VAL A 178 -30.98 33.64 11.99
CA VAL A 178 -31.82 34.54 11.19
C VAL A 178 -32.73 33.77 10.23
N LEU A 179 -32.34 32.57 9.81
CA LEU A 179 -33.06 31.71 8.88
C LEU A 179 -33.19 30.27 9.44
N PRO A 180 -33.99 30.06 10.49
CA PRO A 180 -34.19 28.71 11.04
C PRO A 180 -34.90 27.78 10.05
N GLU A 181 -35.69 28.31 9.11
CA GLU A 181 -36.42 27.54 8.10
C GLU A 181 -35.52 26.87 7.05
N ALA A 182 -34.21 27.15 7.09
CA ALA A 182 -33.25 26.70 6.11
C ALA A 182 -32.61 25.35 6.41
N ASP A 183 -32.79 24.82 7.64
CA ASP A 183 -32.16 23.58 8.13
C ASP A 183 -30.66 23.50 7.80
N LEU A 184 -29.96 24.66 7.80
CA LEU A 184 -28.55 24.76 7.45
C LEU A 184 -27.64 23.87 8.29
N PRO A 185 -27.87 23.65 9.60
CA PRO A 185 -27.05 22.74 10.38
C PRO A 185 -27.09 21.30 9.83
N ASP A 186 -28.25 20.82 9.39
CA ASP A 186 -28.39 19.48 8.81
C ASP A 186 -27.78 19.41 7.41
N TYR A 187 -27.96 20.46 6.60
CA TYR A 187 -27.32 20.58 5.29
C TYR A 187 -25.79 20.61 5.39
N ALA A 188 -25.25 21.41 6.32
CA ALA A 188 -23.82 21.51 6.61
C ALA A 188 -23.27 20.19 7.18
N LEU A 189 -24.03 19.49 8.03
CA LEU A 189 -23.65 18.17 8.52
C LEU A 189 -23.49 17.18 7.36
N GLN A 190 -24.44 17.14 6.40
CA GLN A 190 -24.33 16.26 5.24
C GLN A 190 -23.13 16.62 4.34
N ALA A 191 -22.89 17.90 4.09
CA ALA A 191 -21.73 18.34 3.31
C ALA A 191 -20.41 18.00 4.03
N ALA A 192 -20.33 18.22 5.35
CA ALA A 192 -19.19 17.85 6.19
C ALA A 192 -18.91 16.34 6.16
N ARG A 193 -19.95 15.49 6.17
CA ARG A 193 -19.79 14.04 6.04
C ARG A 193 -19.01 13.66 4.78
N ILE A 194 -19.36 14.26 3.65
CA ILE A 194 -18.71 13.94 2.37
C ILE A 194 -17.27 14.43 2.37
N VAL A 195 -17.02 15.67 2.82
CA VAL A 195 -15.66 16.23 2.87
C VAL A 195 -14.75 15.45 3.81
N VAL A 196 -15.22 15.07 5.00
CA VAL A 196 -14.42 14.27 5.94
C VAL A 196 -14.14 12.87 5.37
N LYS A 197 -15.13 12.23 4.73
CA LYS A 197 -14.91 10.94 4.06
C LYS A 197 -13.89 11.04 2.91
N ASP A 198 -13.97 12.09 2.09
CA ASP A 198 -13.00 12.33 1.02
C ASP A 198 -11.58 12.56 1.57
N TYR A 199 -11.45 13.26 2.71
CA TYR A 199 -10.18 13.49 3.39
C TYR A 199 -9.57 12.16 3.85
N ILE A 200 -10.33 11.33 4.57
CA ILE A 200 -9.90 10.01 5.03
C ILE A 200 -9.42 9.16 3.83
N ASN A 201 -10.21 9.11 2.76
CA ASN A 201 -9.86 8.38 1.54
C ASN A 201 -8.60 8.92 0.86
N SER A 202 -8.41 10.24 0.83
CA SER A 202 -7.22 10.87 0.26
C SER A 202 -5.97 10.50 1.05
N THR A 203 -6.06 10.51 2.37
CA THR A 203 -4.96 10.15 3.28
C THR A 203 -4.54 8.69 3.11
N PHE A 204 -5.48 7.74 3.01
CA PHE A 204 -5.14 6.34 2.72
C PHE A 204 -4.52 6.13 1.32
N LYS A 205 -4.97 6.89 0.31
CA LYS A 205 -4.35 6.86 -1.02
C LYS A 205 -2.91 7.38 -0.99
N GLN A 206 -2.64 8.43 -0.22
CA GLN A 206 -1.28 8.93 -0.04
C GLN A 206 -0.39 7.91 0.66
N LEU A 207 -0.89 7.24 1.71
CA LEU A 207 -0.16 6.16 2.39
C LEU A 207 0.20 5.01 1.42
N LEU A 208 -0.73 4.61 0.55
CA LEU A 208 -0.47 3.60 -0.48
C LEU A 208 0.62 4.06 -1.45
N LEU A 209 0.60 5.33 -1.88
CA LEU A 209 1.63 5.92 -2.74
C LEU A 209 2.99 5.95 -2.04
N ASP A 210 3.05 6.32 -0.77
CA ASP A 210 4.31 6.39 -0.01
C ASP A 210 4.96 5.00 0.14
N ILE A 211 4.16 3.97 0.38
CA ILE A 211 4.64 2.58 0.41
C ILE A 211 5.10 2.12 -0.98
N SER A 212 4.35 2.48 -2.03
CA SER A 212 4.71 2.18 -3.42
C SER A 212 6.01 2.86 -3.83
N ASP A 213 6.19 4.11 -3.42
CA ASP A 213 7.42 4.89 -3.62
C ASP A 213 8.59 4.25 -2.86
N ALA A 214 8.39 3.80 -1.63
CA ALA A 214 9.44 3.08 -0.88
C ALA A 214 9.87 1.78 -1.57
N LEU A 215 8.93 1.08 -2.23
CA LEU A 215 9.21 -0.15 -2.99
C LEU A 215 9.84 0.11 -4.37
N THR A 216 9.52 1.25 -5.01
CA THR A 216 9.94 1.57 -6.38
C THR A 216 11.16 2.50 -6.46
N LYS A 217 11.37 3.42 -5.50
CA LYS A 217 12.57 4.28 -5.45
C LYS A 217 13.85 3.45 -5.30
N ALA A 218 13.77 2.29 -4.65
CA ALA A 218 14.85 1.32 -4.60
C ALA A 218 15.20 0.69 -5.97
N GLN A 219 14.35 0.85 -7.00
CA GLN A 219 14.54 0.31 -8.35
C GLN A 219 15.20 1.30 -9.32
N VAL A 220 15.13 2.62 -9.06
CA VAL A 220 15.44 3.69 -10.05
C VAL A 220 16.85 4.29 -9.90
N GLY A 221 17.56 4.03 -8.79
CA GLY A 221 18.85 4.65 -8.45
C GLY A 221 20.09 4.35 -9.33
N GLN A 222 19.93 3.88 -10.58
CA GLN A 222 21.04 3.48 -11.46
C GLN A 222 21.93 4.61 -12.02
N LYS A 223 21.78 5.87 -11.60
CA LYS A 223 22.42 6.99 -12.34
C LYS A 223 23.69 7.59 -11.75
N GLN A 224 24.18 7.19 -10.58
CA GLN A 224 25.50 7.64 -10.10
C GLN A 224 26.21 6.51 -9.35
N GLY A 225 27.46 6.26 -9.74
CA GLY A 225 28.16 5.01 -9.49
C GLY A 225 28.55 4.75 -8.03
N VAL A 226 28.62 3.46 -7.72
CA VAL A 226 29.22 2.84 -6.52
C VAL A 226 28.41 3.01 -5.23
N GLU A 227 27.15 2.58 -5.22
CA GLU A 227 26.53 2.01 -4.02
C GLU A 227 25.78 0.72 -4.39
N GLU A 228 26.09 -0.35 -3.67
CA GLU A 228 25.54 -1.68 -3.87
C GLU A 228 24.03 -1.69 -3.57
N TYR A 229 23.20 -2.07 -4.55
CA TYR A 229 21.75 -2.27 -4.38
C TYR A 229 21.47 -3.15 -3.17
N SER A 230 20.92 -2.59 -2.10
CA SER A 230 20.50 -3.39 -0.96
C SER A 230 18.98 -3.57 -1.01
N LEU A 231 18.54 -4.77 -1.42
CA LEU A 231 17.13 -5.20 -1.29
C LEU A 231 16.63 -5.01 0.15
N GLN A 232 17.56 -5.07 1.12
CA GLN A 232 17.29 -4.83 2.54
C GLN A 232 16.89 -3.38 2.82
N VAL A 233 17.50 -2.38 2.15
CA VAL A 233 17.11 -0.97 2.31
C VAL A 233 15.68 -0.75 1.82
N ALA A 234 15.30 -1.36 0.69
CA ALA A 234 13.93 -1.32 0.18
C ALA A 234 12.92 -1.97 1.15
N LEU A 235 13.30 -3.12 1.71
CA LEU A 235 12.48 -3.83 2.70
C LEU A 235 12.32 -3.03 3.99
N GLU A 236 13.38 -2.47 4.55
CA GLU A 236 13.31 -1.66 5.77
C GLU A 236 12.55 -0.35 5.55
N ALA A 237 12.76 0.32 4.42
CA ALA A 237 12.01 1.52 4.05
C ALA A 237 10.51 1.23 3.91
N SER A 238 10.14 0.13 3.25
CA SER A 238 8.73 -0.26 3.10
C SER A 238 8.10 -0.74 4.40
N ARG A 239 8.83 -1.48 5.26
CA ARG A 239 8.38 -1.83 6.62
C ARG A 239 8.08 -0.58 7.45
N LYS A 240 8.98 0.41 7.41
CA LYS A 240 8.80 1.69 8.09
C LYS A 240 7.62 2.45 7.51
N ALA A 241 7.49 2.55 6.19
CA ALA A 241 6.38 3.23 5.54
C ALA A 241 5.02 2.62 5.91
N VAL A 242 4.93 1.29 5.97
CA VAL A 242 3.70 0.60 6.39
C VAL A 242 3.35 0.91 7.84
N ILE A 243 4.25 0.68 8.80
CA ILE A 243 3.93 0.87 10.23
C ILE A 243 3.84 2.36 10.56
N GLN A 244 4.92 3.11 10.35
CA GLN A 244 4.98 4.51 10.75
C GLN A 244 3.92 5.32 9.99
N GLY A 245 3.77 5.10 8.69
CA GLY A 245 2.74 5.77 7.90
C GLY A 245 1.32 5.44 8.39
N SER A 246 1.03 4.19 8.74
CA SER A 246 -0.28 3.85 9.31
C SER A 246 -0.52 4.48 10.68
N LEU A 247 0.51 4.56 11.52
CA LEU A 247 0.44 5.19 12.84
C LEU A 247 0.28 6.71 12.75
N ASP A 248 1.01 7.36 11.82
CA ASP A 248 0.89 8.80 11.55
C ASP A 248 -0.52 9.13 11.05
N VAL A 249 -1.08 8.29 10.16
CA VAL A 249 -2.47 8.42 9.69
C VAL A 249 -3.47 8.27 10.84
N LEU A 250 -3.30 7.29 11.72
CA LEU A 250 -4.14 7.11 12.92
C LEU A 250 -4.02 8.32 13.87
N GLN A 251 -2.83 8.86 14.05
CA GLN A 251 -2.61 10.04 14.88
C GLN A 251 -3.31 11.27 14.28
N ASN A 252 -3.24 11.45 12.96
CA ASN A 252 -3.95 12.53 12.26
C ASN A 252 -5.47 12.41 12.42
N PHE A 253 -6.01 11.19 12.36
CA PHE A 253 -7.44 10.96 12.61
C PHE A 253 -7.82 11.09 14.09
N ARG A 254 -6.91 10.78 15.02
CA ARG A 254 -7.14 11.01 16.45
C ARG A 254 -7.29 12.51 16.75
N GLN A 255 -6.42 13.33 16.16
CA GLN A 255 -6.54 14.79 16.26
C GLN A 255 -7.90 15.29 15.75
N LEU A 256 -8.42 14.71 14.65
CA LEU A 256 -9.74 15.03 14.12
C LEU A 256 -10.88 14.72 15.13
N LEU A 257 -10.69 13.73 16.01
CA LEU A 257 -11.66 13.31 17.02
C LEU A 257 -11.52 14.03 18.37
N ASP A 258 -10.36 14.61 18.67
CA ASP A 258 -10.07 15.26 19.97
C ASP A 258 -10.80 16.61 20.14
N GLU A 259 -11.41 17.14 19.07
CA GLU A 259 -12.12 18.42 19.08
C GLU A 259 -13.56 18.33 19.60
N ASN A 260 -13.90 19.19 20.57
CA ASN A 260 -15.21 19.23 21.22
C ASN A 260 -16.23 20.14 20.50
N SER A 261 -16.21 20.20 19.17
CA SER A 261 -17.25 20.94 18.44
C SER A 261 -18.51 20.08 18.26
N ASP A 262 -19.70 20.70 18.29
CA ASP A 262 -20.98 19.98 18.09
C ASP A 262 -21.01 19.21 16.75
N LEU A 263 -20.41 19.79 15.71
CA LEU A 263 -20.25 19.13 14.41
C LEU A 263 -19.40 17.85 14.50
N VAL A 264 -18.23 17.92 15.15
CA VAL A 264 -17.33 16.77 15.30
C VAL A 264 -17.96 15.69 16.17
N LEU A 265 -18.68 16.06 17.24
CA LEU A 265 -19.42 15.11 18.08
C LEU A 265 -20.48 14.33 17.28
N LYS A 266 -21.22 15.01 16.37
CA LYS A 266 -22.20 14.38 15.47
C LYS A 266 -21.56 13.50 14.39
N LEU A 267 -20.32 13.77 14.02
CA LEU A 267 -19.57 13.01 13.01
C LEU A 267 -18.70 11.90 13.61
N ARG A 268 -18.46 11.90 14.92
CA ARG A 268 -17.49 11.03 15.61
C ARG A 268 -17.68 9.55 15.28
N ASP A 269 -18.89 9.03 15.40
CA ASP A 269 -19.17 7.62 15.11
C ASP A 269 -18.97 7.29 13.63
N LEU A 270 -19.35 8.20 12.72
CA LEU A 270 -19.14 8.04 11.29
C LEU A 270 -17.65 8.08 10.91
N ILE A 271 -16.86 8.95 11.56
CA ILE A 271 -15.41 9.03 11.36
C ILE A 271 -14.77 7.72 11.81
N ILE A 272 -15.15 7.19 12.98
CA ILE A 272 -14.67 5.90 13.47
C ILE A 272 -14.96 4.80 12.45
N ASP A 273 -16.19 4.75 11.92
CA ASP A 273 -16.59 3.76 10.92
C ASP A 273 -15.81 3.92 9.60
N TRP A 274 -15.63 5.14 9.09
CA TRP A 274 -14.86 5.38 7.86
C TRP A 274 -13.36 5.12 8.02
N VAL A 275 -12.78 5.33 9.21
CA VAL A 275 -11.39 4.96 9.47
C VAL A 275 -11.23 3.44 9.43
N GLN A 276 -12.15 2.69 10.04
CA GLN A 276 -12.15 1.22 9.98
C GLN A 276 -12.37 0.71 8.54
N GLU A 277 -13.37 1.24 7.83
CA GLU A 277 -13.61 0.92 6.41
C GLU A 277 -12.38 1.27 5.55
N GLY A 278 -11.75 2.41 5.83
CA GLY A 278 -10.57 2.89 5.14
C GLY A 278 -9.36 1.96 5.28
N PHE A 279 -9.10 1.42 6.48
CA PHE A 279 -8.05 0.42 6.68
C PHE A 279 -8.34 -0.89 5.93
N GLN A 280 -9.59 -1.35 5.94
CA GLN A 280 -10.00 -2.55 5.19
C GLN A 280 -9.71 -2.38 3.69
N ASN A 281 -10.17 -1.27 3.12
CA ASN A 281 -9.97 -0.94 1.70
C ASN A 281 -8.50 -0.71 1.36
N PHE A 282 -7.75 -0.06 2.25
CA PHE A 282 -6.32 0.19 2.09
C PHE A 282 -5.53 -1.12 1.99
N PHE A 283 -5.78 -2.08 2.88
CA PHE A 283 -5.07 -3.37 2.86
C PHE A 283 -5.42 -4.22 1.64
N TRP A 284 -6.66 -4.19 1.16
CA TRP A 284 -7.02 -4.81 -0.11
C TRP A 284 -6.32 -4.15 -1.29
N ALA A 285 -6.32 -2.82 -1.37
CA ALA A 285 -5.62 -2.08 -2.41
C ALA A 285 -4.09 -2.33 -2.38
N LEU A 286 -3.52 -2.54 -1.20
CA LEU A 286 -2.11 -2.86 -1.02
C LEU A 286 -1.78 -4.28 -1.53
N ASP A 287 -2.62 -5.28 -1.24
CA ASP A 287 -2.45 -6.64 -1.78
C ASP A 287 -2.57 -6.65 -3.31
N ASP A 288 -3.59 -5.98 -3.86
CA ASP A 288 -3.75 -5.81 -5.31
C ASP A 288 -2.52 -5.14 -5.95
N HIS A 289 -1.96 -4.13 -5.28
CA HIS A 289 -0.74 -3.48 -5.73
C HIS A 289 0.48 -4.42 -5.69
N PHE A 290 0.62 -5.25 -4.66
CA PHE A 290 1.70 -6.26 -4.60
C PHE A 290 1.58 -7.28 -5.73
N VAL A 291 0.35 -7.71 -6.05
CA VAL A 291 0.08 -8.61 -7.18
C VAL A 291 0.47 -7.92 -8.50
N LEU A 292 0.15 -6.64 -8.67
CA LEU A 292 0.56 -5.84 -9.83
C LEU A 292 2.08 -5.75 -9.96
N LEU A 293 2.80 -5.46 -8.86
CA LEU A 293 4.26 -5.35 -8.84
C LEU A 293 4.97 -6.68 -9.09
N SER A 294 4.40 -7.80 -8.66
CA SER A 294 4.89 -9.14 -9.03
C SER A 294 4.77 -9.41 -10.55
N GLY A 295 3.97 -8.59 -11.24
CA GLY A 295 3.71 -8.58 -12.67
C GLY A 295 2.92 -9.79 -13.16
N LYS A 296 2.00 -10.25 -12.31
CA LYS A 296 1.04 -11.34 -12.60
C LYS A 296 -0.18 -10.86 -13.41
N SER A 297 -0.30 -9.57 -13.72
CA SER A 297 -1.46 -9.04 -14.47
C SER A 297 -1.37 -9.12 -16.00
N ASN A 298 -0.26 -9.52 -16.63
CA ASN A 298 -0.15 -9.61 -18.10
C ASN A 298 0.83 -10.70 -18.61
N SER A 299 0.66 -11.97 -18.21
CA SER A 299 1.45 -13.09 -18.74
C SER A 299 0.75 -13.89 -19.86
N ALA A 300 -0.12 -13.24 -20.65
CA ALA A 300 -0.68 -13.85 -21.87
C ALA A 300 0.13 -13.54 -23.15
N SER A 301 1.10 -12.62 -23.13
CA SER A 301 1.90 -12.35 -24.32
C SER A 301 3.23 -11.72 -23.97
N GLN A 302 4.31 -12.49 -24.09
CA GLN A 302 5.55 -12.13 -24.79
C GLN A 302 6.61 -13.22 -24.55
N ASN A 303 6.51 -14.29 -25.34
CA ASN A 303 7.69 -15.02 -25.77
C ASN A 303 8.42 -14.11 -26.76
N LEU A 304 9.53 -13.49 -26.37
CA LEU A 304 10.61 -13.09 -27.27
C LEU A 304 11.87 -12.80 -26.44
N ASN A 305 12.80 -13.76 -26.50
CA ASN A 305 14.14 -13.64 -25.96
C ASN A 305 14.87 -12.47 -26.62
N ILE A 306 15.05 -11.36 -25.90
CA ILE A 306 16.04 -10.33 -26.22
C ILE A 306 17.23 -10.51 -25.26
N PRO A 307 18.47 -10.71 -25.75
CA PRO A 307 19.64 -10.84 -24.91
C PRO A 307 20.06 -9.45 -24.39
N GLY A 308 19.46 -9.10 -23.24
CA GLY A 308 19.66 -7.87 -22.47
C GLY A 308 18.90 -7.85 -21.14
N SER A 309 17.94 -8.79 -20.95
CA SER A 309 17.01 -8.86 -19.79
C SER A 309 17.60 -9.35 -18.46
N ILE A 310 18.88 -9.75 -18.41
CA ILE A 310 19.43 -10.48 -17.23
C ILE A 310 19.43 -9.60 -15.96
N ALA A 311 19.66 -8.29 -16.09
CA ALA A 311 19.61 -7.36 -14.96
C ALA A 311 18.16 -7.07 -14.52
N GLY A 312 17.24 -6.91 -15.48
CA GLY A 312 15.81 -6.68 -15.19
C GLY A 312 15.14 -7.87 -14.50
N ASP A 313 15.50 -9.09 -14.88
CA ASP A 313 14.96 -10.32 -14.27
C ASP A 313 15.44 -10.51 -12.82
N LYS A 314 16.70 -10.13 -12.52
CA LYS A 314 17.25 -10.18 -11.16
C LYS A 314 16.55 -9.16 -10.24
N VAL A 315 16.41 -7.92 -10.70
CA VAL A 315 15.73 -6.85 -9.94
C VAL A 315 14.27 -7.22 -9.68
N ARG A 316 13.58 -7.77 -10.69
CA ARG A 316 12.18 -8.20 -10.56
C ARG A 316 12.00 -9.37 -9.58
N ALA A 317 12.84 -10.41 -9.66
CA ALA A 317 12.74 -11.51 -8.70
C ALA A 317 13.17 -11.08 -7.29
N GLY A 318 14.17 -10.19 -7.15
CA GLY A 318 14.51 -9.59 -5.86
C GLY A 318 13.32 -8.84 -5.23
N LEU A 319 12.59 -8.05 -6.03
CA LEU A 319 11.35 -7.40 -5.58
C LEU A 319 10.29 -8.41 -5.12
N VAL A 320 10.07 -9.49 -5.87
CA VAL A 320 9.11 -10.54 -5.46
C VAL A 320 9.46 -11.14 -4.10
N LEU A 321 10.75 -11.32 -3.80
CA LEU A 321 11.20 -11.77 -2.48
C LEU A 321 10.95 -10.72 -1.39
N VAL A 322 11.17 -9.43 -1.69
CA VAL A 322 10.83 -8.31 -0.79
C VAL A 322 9.33 -8.32 -0.47
N LEU A 323 8.46 -8.49 -1.50
CA LEU A 323 7.01 -8.54 -1.32
C LEU A 323 6.57 -9.73 -0.46
N ALA A 324 7.20 -10.91 -0.63
CA ALA A 324 6.93 -12.07 0.21
C ALA A 324 7.22 -11.79 1.69
N GLN A 325 8.37 -11.15 1.96
CA GLN A 325 8.79 -10.84 3.32
C GLN A 325 8.04 -9.66 3.94
N LEU A 326 7.64 -8.68 3.14
CA LEU A 326 6.79 -7.57 3.57
C LEU A 326 5.38 -8.07 3.90
N SER A 327 4.84 -9.01 3.13
CA SER A 327 3.53 -9.62 3.41
C SER A 327 3.52 -10.36 4.76
N LEU A 328 4.58 -11.13 5.05
CA LEU A 328 4.74 -11.80 6.34
C LEU A 328 4.86 -10.79 7.49
N PHE A 329 5.61 -9.70 7.28
CA PHE A 329 5.74 -8.62 8.26
C PHE A 329 4.41 -7.90 8.53
N ILE A 330 3.63 -7.63 7.48
CA ILE A 330 2.31 -7.01 7.59
C ILE A 330 1.40 -7.88 8.46
N GLU A 331 1.37 -9.18 8.19
CA GLU A 331 0.61 -10.17 8.96
C GLU A 331 1.03 -10.20 10.44
N GLN A 332 2.33 -10.34 10.72
CA GLN A 332 2.83 -10.66 12.06
C GLN A 332 3.01 -9.46 12.97
N ILE A 333 3.27 -8.27 12.40
CA ILE A 333 3.67 -7.09 13.18
C ILE A 333 2.78 -5.90 12.87
N ALA A 334 2.57 -5.55 11.60
CA ALA A 334 1.86 -4.32 11.26
C ALA A 334 0.38 -4.38 11.66
N ILE A 335 -0.34 -5.43 11.24
CA ILE A 335 -1.77 -5.58 11.53
C ILE A 335 -2.03 -5.64 13.05
N PRO A 336 -1.31 -6.42 13.88
CA PRO A 336 -1.50 -6.40 15.32
C PRO A 336 -1.32 -5.02 15.95
N ARG A 337 -0.26 -4.28 15.58
CA ARG A 337 0.00 -2.93 16.10
C ARG A 337 -1.07 -1.92 15.68
N ILE A 338 -1.47 -1.96 14.41
CA ILE A 338 -2.54 -1.09 13.88
C ILE A 338 -3.87 -1.42 14.57
N THR A 339 -4.14 -2.71 14.81
CA THR A 339 -5.36 -3.15 15.51
C THR A 339 -5.40 -2.66 16.95
N GLU A 340 -4.27 -2.68 17.66
CA GLU A 340 -4.16 -2.17 19.03
C GLU A 340 -4.46 -0.67 19.11
N GLU A 341 -3.91 0.13 18.19
CA GLU A 341 -4.19 1.57 18.11
C GLU A 341 -5.62 1.89 17.67
N ILE A 342 -6.20 1.10 16.76
CA ILE A 342 -7.62 1.21 16.40
C ILE A 342 -8.50 0.89 17.63
N ALA A 343 -8.17 -0.16 18.38
CA ALA A 343 -8.92 -0.51 19.59
C ALA A 343 -8.80 0.56 20.68
N SER A 344 -7.66 1.24 20.81
CA SER A 344 -7.44 2.28 21.81
C SER A 344 -8.23 3.56 21.51
N SER A 345 -8.30 3.97 20.25
CA SER A 345 -8.74 5.32 19.86
C SER A 345 -10.00 5.36 19.02
N PHE A 346 -10.36 4.24 18.39
CA PHE A 346 -11.47 4.12 17.44
C PHE A 346 -12.40 2.96 17.84
N SER A 347 -12.56 2.72 19.15
CA SER A 347 -13.53 1.77 19.70
C SER A 347 -14.93 2.41 19.78
N GLY A 348 -15.96 1.62 19.46
CA GLY A 348 -17.37 2.04 19.66
C GLY A 348 -18.15 2.44 18.42
N GLY A 349 -17.64 2.24 17.19
CA GLY A 349 -18.41 2.39 15.95
C GLY A 349 -19.57 1.38 15.89
N GLY A 350 -20.75 1.80 16.35
CA GLY A 350 -21.92 0.95 16.57
C GLY A 350 -23.16 1.37 15.79
N THR A 351 -23.13 2.52 15.10
CA THR A 351 -24.23 3.03 14.26
C THR A 351 -24.15 2.45 12.85
N ARG A 352 -23.87 1.15 12.73
CA ARG A 352 -23.90 0.44 11.44
C ARG A 352 -25.31 0.27 10.93
N GLY A 353 -25.76 1.21 10.10
CA GLY A 353 -26.75 0.92 9.08
C GLY A 353 -26.14 0.04 7.97
N PHE A 354 -26.97 -0.73 7.26
CA PHE A 354 -26.57 -1.55 6.11
C PHE A 354 -26.01 -0.74 4.91
N GLU A 355 -25.85 0.58 5.04
CA GLU A 355 -25.43 1.52 3.98
C GLU A 355 -23.90 1.78 3.93
N TYR A 356 -23.14 1.34 4.94
CA TYR A 356 -21.69 1.61 5.03
C TYR A 356 -20.84 0.34 4.88
N GLY A 357 -19.58 0.49 4.44
CA GLY A 357 -18.70 -0.62 4.04
C GLY A 357 -18.29 -1.55 5.21
N PRO A 358 -17.62 -2.67 4.91
CA PRO A 358 -17.23 -3.63 5.94
C PRO A 358 -16.25 -3.00 6.95
N ALA A 359 -16.40 -3.40 8.21
CA ALA A 359 -15.43 -3.14 9.26
C ALA A 359 -14.01 -3.48 8.83
N PHE A 360 -13.02 -2.90 9.51
CA PHE A 360 -11.71 -3.53 9.54
C PHE A 360 -11.81 -4.91 10.21
N VAL A 361 -11.47 -5.96 9.46
CA VAL A 361 -11.43 -7.34 9.96
C VAL A 361 -9.96 -7.80 9.97
N PRO A 362 -9.24 -7.65 11.10
CA PRO A 362 -7.82 -7.99 11.18
C PRO A 362 -7.53 -9.45 10.80
N ALA A 363 -8.40 -10.37 11.24
CA ALA A 363 -8.23 -11.80 11.00
C ALA A 363 -8.31 -12.19 9.51
N GLU A 364 -9.18 -11.53 8.74
CA GLU A 364 -9.29 -11.74 7.29
C GLU A 364 -8.06 -11.17 6.59
N THR A 365 -7.70 -9.94 6.94
CA THR A 365 -6.52 -9.26 6.37
C THR A 365 -5.23 -10.04 6.62
N CYS A 366 -5.03 -10.57 7.84
CA CYS A 366 -3.90 -11.45 8.14
C CYS A 366 -3.89 -12.72 7.27
N ARG A 367 -5.06 -13.34 7.02
CA ARG A 367 -5.14 -14.53 6.15
C ARG A 367 -4.76 -14.20 4.71
N THR A 368 -5.20 -13.04 4.22
CA THR A 368 -4.87 -12.56 2.87
C THR A 368 -3.35 -12.37 2.73
N PHE A 369 -2.72 -11.61 3.63
CA PHE A 369 -1.27 -11.37 3.56
C PHE A 369 -0.43 -12.64 3.83
N ARG A 370 -0.89 -13.56 4.68
CA ARG A 370 -0.26 -14.88 4.82
C ARG A 370 -0.26 -15.63 3.49
N SER A 371 -1.42 -15.70 2.83
CA SER A 371 -1.56 -16.38 1.54
C SER A 371 -0.76 -15.67 0.44
N ALA A 372 -0.73 -14.35 0.44
CA ALA A 372 0.07 -13.54 -0.49
C ALA A 372 1.57 -13.79 -0.30
N GLY A 373 2.05 -13.80 0.95
CA GLY A 373 3.43 -14.11 1.30
C GLY A 373 3.88 -15.48 0.79
N GLU A 374 3.08 -16.52 1.01
CA GLU A 374 3.32 -17.87 0.48
C GLU A 374 3.36 -17.87 -1.06
N LYS A 375 2.39 -17.23 -1.72
CA LYS A 375 2.32 -17.13 -3.20
C LYS A 375 3.52 -16.41 -3.80
N PHE A 376 3.99 -15.32 -3.18
CA PHE A 376 5.14 -14.58 -3.66
C PHE A 376 6.45 -15.35 -3.44
N LEU A 377 6.57 -16.07 -2.32
CA LEU A 377 7.73 -16.92 -2.09
C LEU A 377 7.83 -18.05 -3.12
N ASP A 378 6.70 -18.72 -3.40
CA ASP A 378 6.62 -19.75 -4.44
C ASP A 378 6.93 -19.17 -5.84
N LEU A 379 6.46 -17.95 -6.13
CA LEU A 379 6.76 -17.26 -7.37
C LEU A 379 8.27 -16.96 -7.49
N TYR A 380 8.91 -16.49 -6.42
CA TYR A 380 10.37 -16.27 -6.39
C TYR A 380 11.13 -17.57 -6.68
N ILE A 381 10.80 -18.65 -5.96
CA ILE A 381 11.40 -19.97 -6.16
C ILE A 381 11.23 -20.42 -7.61
N LYS A 382 10.02 -20.30 -8.16
CA LYS A 382 9.74 -20.65 -9.55
C LYS A 382 10.59 -19.84 -10.54
N MET A 383 10.68 -18.53 -10.37
CA MET A 383 11.50 -17.67 -11.24
C MET A 383 12.98 -18.08 -11.20
N ARG A 384 13.53 -18.34 -10.01
CA ARG A 384 14.94 -18.74 -9.84
C ARG A 384 15.22 -20.15 -10.35
N THR A 385 14.35 -21.10 -10.04
CA THR A 385 14.44 -22.47 -10.59
C THR A 385 14.32 -22.48 -12.11
N GLN A 386 13.45 -21.66 -12.71
CA GLN A 386 13.36 -21.54 -14.17
C GLN A 386 14.66 -21.02 -14.78
N LYS A 387 15.29 -20.01 -14.16
CA LYS A 387 16.59 -19.49 -14.60
C LYS A 387 17.67 -20.58 -14.56
N ILE A 388 17.75 -21.34 -13.47
CA ILE A 388 18.67 -22.48 -13.35
C ILE A 388 18.35 -23.54 -14.42
N SER A 389 17.07 -23.83 -14.65
CA SER A 389 16.63 -24.80 -15.65
C SER A 389 17.08 -24.43 -17.07
N VAL A 390 17.20 -23.14 -17.40
CA VAL A 390 17.77 -22.69 -18.69
C VAL A 390 19.26 -23.04 -18.79
N VAL A 391 20.04 -22.88 -17.71
CA VAL A 391 21.46 -23.29 -17.66
C VAL A 391 21.58 -24.80 -17.84
N LEU A 392 20.76 -25.57 -17.13
CA LEU A 392 20.73 -27.03 -17.25
C LEU A 392 20.33 -27.47 -18.66
N LYS A 393 19.27 -26.90 -19.23
CA LYS A 393 18.82 -27.22 -20.60
C LYS A 393 19.94 -27.02 -21.62
N LYS A 394 20.66 -25.90 -21.55
CA LYS A 394 21.80 -25.61 -22.45
C LYS A 394 22.89 -26.70 -22.37
N ARG A 395 23.18 -27.22 -21.17
CA ARG A 395 24.15 -28.32 -20.98
C ARG A 395 23.76 -29.58 -21.71
N PHE A 396 22.47 -29.95 -21.71
CA PHE A 396 22.02 -31.20 -22.33
C PHE A 396 21.70 -31.08 -23.82
N THR A 397 21.43 -29.87 -24.34
CA THR A 397 21.16 -29.67 -25.77
C THR A 397 22.41 -29.44 -26.63
N ALA A 398 23.51 -28.94 -26.06
CA ALA A 398 24.69 -28.57 -26.84
C ALA A 398 25.58 -29.76 -27.30
N PRO A 399 25.91 -30.76 -26.45
CA PRO A 399 26.81 -31.84 -26.84
C PRO A 399 26.08 -33.03 -27.44
N ASN A 400 26.78 -33.78 -28.30
CA ASN A 400 26.32 -35.10 -28.74
C ASN A 400 26.75 -36.18 -27.72
N TRP A 401 25.84 -36.56 -26.84
CA TRP A 401 26.08 -37.53 -25.75
C TRP A 401 26.43 -38.95 -26.22
N VAL A 402 26.08 -39.31 -27.45
CA VAL A 402 26.40 -40.63 -28.04
C VAL A 402 27.87 -40.70 -28.51
N LYS A 403 28.45 -39.55 -28.86
CA LYS A 403 29.86 -39.42 -29.31
C LYS A 403 30.71 -38.63 -28.32
N HIS A 404 30.33 -38.64 -27.03
CA HIS A 404 31.04 -37.91 -26.00
C HIS A 404 32.45 -38.48 -25.79
N LYS A 405 33.42 -37.60 -25.53
CA LYS A 405 34.83 -37.95 -25.26
C LYS A 405 35.04 -38.29 -23.79
N GLU A 406 36.14 -38.97 -23.47
CA GLU A 406 36.50 -39.31 -22.10
C GLU A 406 36.63 -38.07 -21.19
N PRO A 407 36.11 -38.14 -19.95
CA PRO A 407 36.15 -37.02 -19.02
C PRO A 407 37.58 -36.75 -18.53
N ARG A 408 38.01 -35.49 -18.63
CA ARG A 408 39.34 -35.04 -18.17
C ARG A 408 39.26 -34.07 -16.99
N GLU A 409 38.14 -33.37 -16.87
CA GLU A 409 37.89 -32.39 -15.82
C GLU A 409 36.38 -32.27 -15.58
N VAL A 410 36.03 -31.67 -14.44
CA VAL A 410 34.64 -31.27 -14.15
C VAL A 410 34.21 -30.22 -15.16
N HIS A 411 33.06 -30.42 -15.79
CA HIS A 411 32.60 -29.54 -16.84
C HIS A 411 32.22 -28.16 -16.28
N MET A 412 32.55 -27.10 -17.02
CA MET A 412 32.28 -25.68 -16.65
C MET A 412 30.81 -25.33 -16.36
N PHE A 413 29.85 -26.22 -16.65
CA PHE A 413 28.45 -25.92 -16.35
C PHE A 413 28.19 -26.02 -14.84
N VAL A 414 28.98 -26.82 -14.14
CA VAL A 414 28.89 -26.95 -12.68
C VAL A 414 29.29 -25.64 -12.03
N ASP A 415 30.36 -25.00 -12.50
CA ASP A 415 30.77 -23.67 -12.03
C ASP A 415 29.67 -22.63 -12.29
N LEU A 416 29.08 -22.62 -13.50
CA LEU A 416 27.95 -21.73 -13.84
C LEU A 416 26.71 -21.98 -12.97
N LEU A 417 26.40 -23.23 -12.66
CA LEU A 417 25.29 -23.61 -11.78
C LEU A 417 25.54 -23.12 -10.35
N LEU A 418 26.75 -23.33 -9.83
CA LEU A 418 27.14 -22.89 -8.48
C LEU A 418 27.14 -21.37 -8.38
N GLN A 419 27.64 -20.65 -9.39
CA GLN A 419 27.60 -19.19 -9.43
C GLN A 419 26.16 -18.65 -9.40
N GLU A 420 25.22 -19.29 -10.11
CA GLU A 420 23.81 -18.91 -10.07
C GLU A 420 23.17 -19.21 -8.71
N LEU A 421 23.50 -20.34 -8.09
CA LEU A 421 23.05 -20.68 -6.73
C LEU A 421 23.63 -19.74 -5.67
N GLU A 422 24.88 -19.33 -5.81
CA GLU A 422 25.54 -18.37 -4.93
C GLU A 422 24.89 -16.98 -5.03
N ALA A 423 24.61 -16.51 -6.24
CA ALA A 423 23.90 -15.25 -6.47
C ALA A 423 22.47 -15.27 -5.86
N ILE A 424 21.77 -16.40 -5.95
CA ILE A 424 20.49 -16.58 -5.25
C ILE A 424 20.71 -16.57 -3.73
N GLY A 425 21.76 -17.24 -3.26
CA GLY A 425 22.18 -17.25 -1.86
C GLY A 425 22.42 -15.84 -1.32
N THR A 426 23.11 -14.97 -2.04
CA THR A 426 23.35 -13.58 -1.62
C THR A 426 22.06 -12.77 -1.52
N GLU A 427 21.14 -12.92 -2.48
CA GLU A 427 19.84 -12.24 -2.44
C GLU A 427 18.96 -12.72 -1.28
N VAL A 428 18.89 -14.03 -1.08
CA VAL A 428 18.13 -14.65 0.02
C VAL A 428 18.71 -14.25 1.38
N LYS A 429 20.04 -14.17 1.52
CA LYS A 429 20.71 -13.73 2.73
C LYS A 429 20.41 -12.29 3.13
N GLN A 430 20.18 -11.40 2.16
CA GLN A 430 19.82 -10.00 2.43
C GLN A 430 18.42 -9.83 3.02
N ILE A 431 17.50 -10.79 2.78
CA ILE A 431 16.06 -10.59 3.03
C ILE A 431 15.48 -11.55 4.06
N LEU A 432 15.85 -12.83 3.98
CA LEU A 432 15.30 -13.87 4.84
C LEU A 432 16.17 -14.08 6.08
N PRO A 433 15.57 -14.42 7.23
CA PRO A 433 16.31 -14.78 8.43
C PRO A 433 17.06 -16.11 8.25
N GLN A 434 18.21 -16.24 8.93
CA GLN A 434 18.87 -17.52 9.10
C GLN A 434 17.95 -18.42 9.93
N GLY A 435 17.60 -19.60 9.40
CA GLY A 435 16.80 -20.58 10.13
C GLY A 435 17.53 -21.05 11.39
N LEU A 436 16.79 -21.51 12.39
CA LEU A 436 17.39 -22.19 13.54
C LEU A 436 18.04 -23.48 13.05
N HIS A 437 19.37 -23.44 12.89
CA HIS A 437 20.17 -24.59 12.52
C HIS A 437 20.00 -25.73 13.54
N HIS A 438 19.04 -26.61 13.32
CA HIS A 438 19.10 -27.95 13.91
C HIS A 438 20.05 -28.80 13.07
N LYS A 439 21.32 -28.38 13.00
CA LYS A 439 22.41 -29.29 12.66
C LYS A 439 22.43 -30.31 13.78
N HIS A 440 21.67 -31.38 13.63
CA HIS A 440 21.97 -32.64 14.28
C HIS A 440 23.29 -33.10 13.67
N ARG A 441 24.37 -32.49 14.15
CA ARG A 441 25.72 -33.02 14.07
C ARG A 441 25.56 -34.39 14.72
N ARG A 442 25.43 -35.43 13.90
CA ARG A 442 25.70 -36.79 14.35
C ARG A 442 27.18 -36.79 14.66
N THR A 443 27.48 -36.36 15.87
CA THR A 443 28.72 -36.65 16.53
C THR A 443 28.69 -38.16 16.66
N ASP A 444 29.52 -38.85 15.89
CA ASP A 444 29.83 -40.26 16.10
C ASP A 444 30.52 -40.38 17.46
N SER A 445 29.70 -40.34 18.51
CA SER A 445 30.11 -40.61 19.88
C SER A 445 29.66 -42.03 20.17
N ASN A 446 30.60 -42.96 20.01
CA ASN A 446 30.61 -44.20 20.76
C ASN A 446 30.45 -43.87 22.25
N GLY A 447 29.23 -43.97 22.77
CA GLY A 447 28.89 -43.56 24.12
C GLY A 447 27.63 -44.28 24.59
N SER A 448 27.85 -45.46 25.13
CA SER A 448 26.91 -46.34 25.82
C SER A 448 25.86 -45.63 26.68
N THR A 449 24.63 -46.15 26.71
CA THR A 449 23.95 -46.57 27.95
C THR A 449 22.63 -47.30 27.68
N THR A 450 22.43 -48.38 28.45
CA THR A 450 21.16 -48.92 28.96
C THR A 450 20.13 -49.55 28.01
N SER A 451 20.31 -50.85 27.75
CA SER A 451 19.37 -51.86 28.29
C SER A 451 19.84 -53.29 27.96
N SER A 452 20.60 -53.85 28.89
CA SER A 452 20.83 -55.29 28.95
C SER A 452 19.54 -55.99 29.38
N ARG A 453 18.89 -56.67 28.44
CA ARG A 453 18.03 -57.82 28.73
C ARG A 453 18.51 -59.01 27.90
N SER A 454 19.30 -59.83 28.57
CA SER A 454 19.77 -61.13 28.13
C SER A 454 18.59 -62.13 28.03
N ASN A 455 18.40 -62.72 26.85
CA ASN A 455 17.77 -64.05 26.72
C ASN A 455 18.87 -65.03 26.28
N PRO A 456 19.20 -66.06 27.08
CA PRO A 456 20.14 -67.09 26.67
C PRO A 456 19.35 -68.29 26.17
N TYR A 457 19.01 -68.36 24.88
CA TYR A 457 18.70 -69.59 24.13
C TYR A 457 18.34 -69.18 22.70
N ASP A 458 19.34 -69.01 21.83
CA ASP A 458 19.26 -69.50 20.44
C ASP A 458 20.62 -69.34 19.74
N ARG A 459 21.50 -70.31 19.94
CA ARG A 459 22.69 -70.51 19.09
C ARG A 459 22.63 -71.91 18.53
N LEU A 460 21.89 -72.08 17.43
CA LEU A 460 22.30 -73.04 16.40
C LEU A 460 21.71 -72.69 15.03
N GLY A 461 22.59 -72.45 14.06
CA GLY A 461 22.33 -72.67 12.63
C GLY A 461 21.48 -71.62 11.89
N ARG A 462 22.05 -70.46 11.55
CA ARG A 462 21.52 -69.64 10.45
C ARG A 462 22.54 -69.55 9.31
N SER A 463 22.16 -70.15 8.18
CA SER A 463 22.96 -70.21 6.96
C SER A 463 23.12 -68.84 6.30
N ASN A 464 24.21 -68.68 5.55
CA ASN A 464 24.58 -67.47 4.79
C ASN A 464 23.51 -66.97 3.80
N THR A 465 22.45 -67.73 3.53
CA THR A 465 21.39 -67.35 2.57
C THR A 465 20.33 -66.41 3.17
N GLN A 466 20.11 -66.44 4.49
CA GLN A 466 19.16 -65.51 5.13
C GLN A 466 19.73 -64.09 5.28
N LYS A 467 21.05 -63.94 5.41
CA LYS A 467 21.72 -62.62 5.54
C LYS A 467 21.63 -61.82 4.24
N ALA A 468 21.77 -62.50 3.10
CA ALA A 468 21.60 -61.91 1.78
C ALA A 468 20.14 -61.52 1.51
N ARG A 469 19.16 -62.33 1.95
CA ARG A 469 17.72 -62.02 1.81
C ARG A 469 17.29 -60.85 2.71
N SER A 470 17.82 -60.75 3.92
CA SER A 470 17.60 -59.60 4.80
C SER A 470 18.30 -58.34 4.28
N GLN A 471 19.53 -58.43 3.74
CA GLN A 471 20.20 -57.28 3.09
C GLN A 471 19.48 -56.82 1.82
N LEU A 472 18.92 -57.74 1.04
CA LEU A 472 18.13 -57.40 -0.16
C LEU A 472 16.79 -56.76 0.22
N LEU A 473 16.12 -57.26 1.26
CA LEU A 473 14.92 -56.60 1.81
C LEU A 473 15.25 -55.26 2.46
N GLU A 474 16.39 -55.12 3.13
CA GLU A 474 16.85 -53.88 3.77
C GLU A 474 17.28 -52.84 2.74
N THR A 475 17.90 -53.24 1.62
CA THR A 475 18.19 -52.35 0.49
C THR A 475 16.93 -51.99 -0.31
N HIS A 476 15.96 -52.89 -0.44
CA HIS A 476 14.66 -52.58 -1.04
C HIS A 476 13.78 -51.72 -0.12
N LEU A 477 13.80 -51.93 1.20
CA LEU A 477 13.15 -51.08 2.19
C LEU A 477 13.84 -49.72 2.28
N ALA A 478 15.17 -49.67 2.29
CA ALA A 478 15.92 -48.41 2.20
C ALA A 478 15.63 -47.69 0.89
N LYS A 479 15.44 -48.40 -0.24
CA LYS A 479 14.93 -47.84 -1.50
C LYS A 479 13.50 -47.34 -1.37
N LEU A 480 12.59 -48.06 -0.70
CA LEU A 480 11.20 -47.64 -0.49
C LEU A 480 11.09 -46.43 0.46
N PHE A 481 11.93 -46.35 1.49
CA PHE A 481 12.03 -45.20 2.40
C PHE A 481 12.76 -44.01 1.76
N LYS A 482 13.77 -44.25 0.91
CA LYS A 482 14.33 -43.22 0.01
C LYS A 482 13.29 -42.71 -0.99
N GLN A 483 12.46 -43.61 -1.55
CA GLN A 483 11.39 -43.27 -2.50
C GLN A 483 10.22 -42.51 -1.83
N LYS A 484 10.01 -42.70 -0.52
CA LYS A 484 9.02 -41.97 0.30
C LYS A 484 9.58 -40.66 0.89
N MET A 485 10.75 -40.18 0.45
CA MET A 485 11.23 -38.86 0.90
C MET A 485 10.20 -37.79 0.51
N GLU A 486 9.77 -37.00 1.49
CA GLU A 486 8.94 -35.81 1.25
C GLU A 486 9.80 -34.75 0.56
N ILE A 487 9.91 -34.88 -0.76
CA ILE A 487 10.67 -33.94 -1.60
C ILE A 487 10.04 -32.53 -1.57
N PHE A 488 8.74 -32.47 -1.27
CA PHE A 488 7.95 -31.25 -1.18
C PHE A 488 7.36 -31.09 0.22
N THR A 489 8.17 -30.57 1.14
CA THR A 489 7.67 -30.03 2.41
C THR A 489 7.21 -28.59 2.21
N LYS A 490 6.34 -28.09 3.09
CA LYS A 490 5.95 -26.67 3.07
C LYS A 490 7.22 -25.81 3.18
N VAL A 491 7.37 -24.85 2.27
CA VAL A 491 8.51 -23.92 2.28
C VAL A 491 8.34 -22.93 3.43
N GLU A 492 9.38 -22.77 4.23
CA GLU A 492 9.43 -21.79 5.30
C GLU A 492 10.11 -20.50 4.82
N HIS A 493 9.78 -19.36 5.43
CA HIS A 493 10.41 -18.06 5.15
C HIS A 493 11.81 -17.95 5.79
N THR A 494 12.66 -18.95 5.56
CA THR A 494 14.06 -19.02 6.05
C THR A 494 15.02 -19.19 4.89
N GLN A 495 16.26 -18.73 5.08
CA GLN A 495 17.29 -18.82 4.04
C GLN A 495 17.49 -20.26 3.56
N GLY A 496 17.66 -21.19 4.51
CA GLY A 496 17.97 -22.58 4.19
C GLY A 496 16.80 -23.36 3.61
N SER A 497 15.55 -23.10 4.03
CA SER A 497 14.36 -23.76 3.44
C SER A 497 14.19 -23.37 1.96
N VAL A 498 14.34 -22.08 1.63
CA VAL A 498 14.24 -21.58 0.26
C VAL A 498 15.36 -22.10 -0.62
N LEU A 499 16.63 -22.01 -0.17
CA LEU A 499 17.78 -22.51 -0.93
C LEU A 499 17.70 -24.02 -1.15
N THR A 500 17.35 -24.78 -0.11
CA THR A 500 17.16 -26.23 -0.20
C THR A 500 16.08 -26.58 -1.23
N THR A 501 14.96 -25.85 -1.23
CA THR A 501 13.87 -26.08 -2.19
C THR A 501 14.30 -25.78 -3.62
N ILE A 502 15.01 -24.67 -3.86
CA ILE A 502 15.54 -24.32 -5.18
C ILE A 502 16.53 -25.39 -5.66
N VAL A 503 17.42 -25.88 -4.79
CA VAL A 503 18.37 -26.96 -5.10
C VAL A 503 17.61 -28.25 -5.44
N LYS A 504 16.65 -28.69 -4.61
CA LYS A 504 15.82 -29.89 -4.85
C LYS A 504 15.13 -29.83 -6.21
N LEU A 505 14.48 -28.71 -6.54
CA LEU A 505 13.80 -28.50 -7.82
C LEU A 505 14.78 -28.48 -9.01
N SER A 506 15.97 -27.89 -8.82
CA SER A 506 17.01 -27.87 -9.85
C SER A 506 17.56 -29.26 -10.14
N LEU A 507 17.75 -30.09 -9.11
CA LEU A 507 18.18 -31.48 -9.26
C LEU A 507 17.10 -32.36 -9.90
N LYS A 508 15.82 -32.15 -9.60
CA LYS A 508 14.72 -32.81 -10.33
C LYS A 508 14.69 -32.41 -11.80
N SER A 509 14.94 -31.14 -12.11
CA SER A 509 15.05 -30.68 -13.50
C SER A 509 16.23 -31.32 -14.21
N LEU A 510 17.39 -31.40 -13.55
CA LEU A 510 18.59 -32.09 -14.04
C LEU A 510 18.31 -33.57 -14.33
N HIS A 511 17.65 -34.28 -13.41
CA HIS A 511 17.22 -35.66 -13.59
C HIS A 511 16.34 -35.83 -14.83
N GLU A 512 15.35 -34.96 -15.04
CA GLU A 512 14.50 -35.02 -16.23
C GLU A 512 15.27 -34.76 -17.52
N PHE A 513 16.21 -33.80 -17.53
CA PHE A 513 17.04 -33.57 -18.71
C PHE A 513 17.91 -34.78 -19.06
N VAL A 514 18.45 -35.49 -18.06
CA VAL A 514 19.20 -36.74 -18.26
C VAL A 514 18.30 -37.82 -18.86
N ARG A 515 17.08 -37.99 -18.35
CA ARG A 515 16.12 -39.01 -18.82
C ARG A 515 15.84 -38.88 -20.33
N LEU A 516 15.85 -37.66 -20.85
CA LEU A 516 15.60 -37.36 -22.26
C LEU A 516 16.78 -37.62 -23.20
N GLN A 517 17.97 -37.90 -22.69
CA GLN A 517 19.18 -38.12 -23.49
C GLN A 517 19.50 -39.60 -23.67
N THR A 518 20.49 -39.91 -24.50
CA THR A 518 21.10 -41.24 -24.65
C THR A 518 22.62 -41.08 -24.58
N PHE A 519 23.27 -41.84 -23.72
CA PHE A 519 24.69 -41.66 -23.40
C PHE A 519 25.54 -42.82 -23.92
N ASN A 520 26.78 -42.53 -24.29
CA ASN A 520 27.83 -43.55 -24.35
C ASN A 520 28.55 -43.68 -23.00
N ARG A 521 29.47 -44.64 -22.88
CA ARG A 521 30.28 -44.86 -21.67
C ARG A 521 30.94 -43.58 -21.15
N SER A 522 31.61 -42.83 -22.02
CA SER A 522 32.33 -41.61 -21.63
C SER A 522 31.39 -40.47 -21.20
N GLY A 523 30.20 -40.37 -21.80
CA GLY A 523 29.18 -39.42 -21.42
C GLY A 523 28.59 -39.72 -20.04
N PHE A 524 28.36 -41.01 -19.74
CA PHE A 524 27.98 -41.47 -18.40
C PHE A 524 29.06 -41.13 -17.36
N GLN A 525 30.33 -41.40 -17.67
CA GLN A 525 31.45 -41.09 -16.77
C GLN A 525 31.62 -39.58 -16.54
N GLN A 526 31.36 -38.73 -17.54
CA GLN A 526 31.38 -37.27 -17.35
C GLN A 526 30.28 -36.80 -16.39
N ILE A 527 29.05 -37.29 -16.55
CA ILE A 527 27.96 -36.97 -15.60
C ILE A 527 28.32 -37.48 -14.20
N GLN A 528 28.91 -38.67 -14.08
CA GLN A 528 29.39 -39.20 -12.81
C GLN A 528 30.40 -38.25 -12.14
N LEU A 529 31.39 -37.76 -12.88
CA LEU A 529 32.37 -36.78 -12.40
C LEU A 529 31.71 -35.46 -11.97
N ASP A 530 30.83 -34.92 -12.81
CA ASP A 530 30.15 -33.64 -12.56
C ASP A 530 29.27 -33.70 -11.30
N ILE A 531 28.54 -34.80 -11.11
CA ILE A 531 27.65 -35.01 -9.95
C ILE A 531 28.44 -35.27 -8.66
N GLN A 532 29.56 -36.00 -8.71
CA GLN A 532 30.39 -36.18 -7.52
C GLN A 532 31.01 -34.86 -7.04
N PHE A 533 31.43 -33.99 -7.97
CA PHE A 533 31.88 -32.65 -7.60
C PHE A 533 30.72 -31.83 -7.01
N LEU A 534 29.55 -31.85 -7.65
CA LEU A 534 28.36 -31.12 -7.18
C LEU A 534 27.91 -31.59 -5.79
N LYS A 535 28.02 -32.88 -5.48
CA LYS A 535 27.74 -33.45 -4.15
C LYS A 535 28.57 -32.79 -3.06
N THR A 536 29.84 -32.52 -3.33
CA THR A 536 30.72 -31.82 -2.37
C THR A 536 30.35 -30.35 -2.26
N ALA A 537 30.07 -29.69 -3.38
CA ALA A 537 29.75 -28.26 -3.42
C ALA A 537 28.41 -27.91 -2.75
N LEU A 538 27.40 -28.78 -2.82
CA LEU A 538 26.05 -28.51 -2.29
C LEU A 538 25.91 -28.71 -0.77
N LYS A 539 26.83 -29.43 -0.10
CA LYS A 539 26.80 -29.70 1.35
C LYS A 539 26.79 -28.44 2.23
N GLY A 540 27.24 -27.30 1.71
CA GLY A 540 27.21 -26.01 2.41
C GLY A 540 26.02 -25.11 2.06
N ILE A 541 25.21 -25.47 1.07
CA ILE A 541 24.18 -24.61 0.47
C ILE A 541 22.77 -25.05 0.89
N ALA A 542 22.52 -26.37 0.98
CA ALA A 542 21.24 -26.93 1.36
C ALA A 542 21.27 -27.49 2.80
N GLU A 543 20.18 -27.34 3.55
CA GLU A 543 20.04 -27.87 4.91
C GLU A 543 19.76 -29.38 4.90
N ASP A 544 18.97 -29.84 3.93
CA ASP A 544 18.60 -31.25 3.78
C ASP A 544 19.61 -32.00 2.91
N GLU A 545 20.80 -32.23 3.47
CA GLU A 545 21.89 -32.95 2.79
C GLU A 545 21.47 -34.35 2.33
N ALA A 546 20.64 -35.04 3.12
CA ALA A 546 20.17 -36.40 2.79
C ALA A 546 19.28 -36.41 1.53
N ALA A 547 18.39 -35.44 1.38
CA ALA A 547 17.58 -35.32 0.17
C ALA A 547 18.39 -34.93 -1.05
N VAL A 548 19.34 -34.01 -0.89
CA VAL A 548 20.24 -33.62 -1.97
C VAL A 548 21.07 -34.82 -2.44
N ASP A 549 21.66 -35.56 -1.50
CA ASP A 549 22.41 -36.79 -1.80
C ASP A 549 21.54 -37.82 -2.51
N PHE A 550 20.29 -38.02 -2.07
CA PHE A 550 19.35 -38.91 -2.72
C PHE A 550 19.04 -38.49 -4.16
N LEU A 551 18.74 -37.20 -4.40
CA LEU A 551 18.43 -36.70 -5.73
C LEU A 551 19.64 -36.78 -6.68
N LEU A 552 20.85 -36.54 -6.18
CA LEU A 552 22.08 -36.72 -6.96
C LEU A 552 22.31 -38.20 -7.31
N ASP A 553 22.06 -39.12 -6.38
CA ASP A 553 22.11 -40.56 -6.65
C ASP A 553 21.07 -40.96 -7.73
N GLU A 554 19.84 -40.40 -7.68
CA GLU A 554 18.81 -40.62 -8.72
C GLU A 554 19.30 -40.17 -10.10
N VAL A 555 20.00 -39.04 -10.20
CA VAL A 555 20.57 -38.57 -11.48
C VAL A 555 21.59 -39.56 -12.04
N ILE A 556 22.47 -40.12 -11.20
CA ILE A 556 23.45 -41.13 -11.65
C ILE A 556 22.75 -42.40 -12.15
N VAL A 557 21.76 -42.88 -11.40
CA VAL A 557 20.98 -44.08 -11.77
C VAL A 557 20.26 -43.84 -13.11
N ALA A 558 19.57 -42.71 -13.26
CA ALA A 558 18.90 -42.36 -14.51
C ALA A 558 19.87 -42.25 -15.69
N THR A 559 21.08 -41.73 -15.45
CA THR A 559 22.11 -41.66 -16.51
C THR A 559 22.57 -43.05 -16.92
N ALA A 560 22.76 -43.97 -15.96
CA ALA A 560 23.17 -45.34 -16.24
C ALA A 560 22.09 -46.10 -17.05
N GLU A 561 20.81 -45.92 -16.71
CA GLU A 561 19.67 -46.50 -17.45
C GLU A 561 19.55 -46.00 -18.90
N ARG A 562 20.05 -44.78 -19.17
CA ARG A 562 20.06 -44.16 -20.51
C ARG A 562 21.39 -44.33 -21.24
N CYS A 563 22.34 -45.06 -20.66
CA CYS A 563 23.66 -45.30 -21.23
C CYS A 563 23.70 -46.63 -22.00
N LEU A 564 24.38 -46.64 -23.15
CA LEU A 564 24.59 -47.85 -23.96
C LEU A 564 25.55 -48.86 -23.30
N ASP A 565 26.50 -48.36 -22.51
CA ASP A 565 27.51 -49.17 -21.80
C ASP A 565 27.85 -48.50 -20.45
N PRO A 566 27.06 -48.75 -19.40
CA PRO A 566 27.16 -48.06 -18.11
C PRO A 566 28.31 -48.62 -17.25
N ILE A 567 29.56 -48.44 -17.68
CA ILE A 567 30.75 -48.78 -16.90
C ILE A 567 31.22 -47.54 -16.13
N PRO A 568 31.15 -47.52 -14.78
CA PRO A 568 31.55 -46.37 -13.98
C PRO A 568 33.06 -46.11 -14.09
N LEU A 569 33.44 -44.86 -13.84
CA LEU A 569 34.83 -44.48 -13.67
C LEU A 569 35.37 -45.08 -12.36
N GLU A 570 36.64 -45.49 -12.37
CA GLU A 570 37.27 -46.03 -11.17
C GLU A 570 37.32 -44.97 -10.06
N PRO A 571 36.93 -45.29 -8.81
CA PRO A 571 36.89 -44.33 -7.71
C PRO A 571 38.20 -43.53 -7.51
N PRO A 572 39.41 -44.12 -7.59
CA PRO A 572 40.65 -43.35 -7.42
C PRO A 572 40.86 -42.28 -8.50
N ILE A 573 40.42 -42.54 -9.74
CA ILE A 573 40.53 -41.59 -10.86
C ILE A 573 39.52 -40.46 -10.67
N LEU A 574 38.30 -40.81 -10.27
CA LEU A 574 37.22 -39.87 -9.97
C LEU A 574 37.63 -38.90 -8.86
N ASP A 575 38.13 -39.43 -7.74
CA ASP A 575 38.59 -38.64 -6.60
C ASP A 575 39.75 -37.73 -6.99
N LYS A 576 40.72 -38.23 -7.78
CA LYS A 576 41.84 -37.43 -8.28
C LYS A 576 41.38 -36.23 -9.11
N LEU A 577 40.40 -36.42 -10.01
CA LEU A 577 39.87 -35.35 -10.86
C LEU A 577 39.05 -34.32 -10.07
N VAL A 578 38.26 -34.77 -9.09
CA VAL A 578 37.52 -33.87 -8.19
C VAL A 578 38.48 -33.04 -7.34
N GLN A 579 39.50 -33.67 -6.74
CA GLN A 579 40.51 -32.97 -5.94
C GLN A 579 41.32 -31.97 -6.77
N ALA A 580 41.67 -32.32 -8.01
CA ALA A 580 42.35 -31.40 -8.92
C ALA A 580 41.51 -30.15 -9.21
N LYS A 581 40.19 -30.30 -9.38
CA LYS A 581 39.27 -29.16 -9.57
C LYS A 581 39.13 -28.32 -8.30
N LEU A 582 39.01 -28.95 -7.13
CA LEU A 582 38.93 -28.24 -5.84
C LEU A 582 40.20 -27.42 -5.57
N ALA A 583 41.39 -28.00 -5.83
CA ALA A 583 42.67 -27.29 -5.69
C ALA A 583 42.74 -26.07 -6.61
N LYS A 584 42.35 -26.21 -7.88
CA LYS A 584 42.29 -25.10 -8.84
C LYS A 584 41.34 -23.98 -8.40
N ASN A 585 40.18 -24.31 -7.85
CA ASN A 585 39.24 -23.32 -7.34
C ASN A 585 39.78 -22.61 -6.08
N SER A 586 40.53 -23.31 -5.22
CA SER A 586 41.19 -22.68 -4.05
C SER A 586 42.32 -21.72 -4.46
N GLU A 587 43.07 -22.03 -5.52
CA GLU A 587 44.12 -21.16 -6.07
C GLU A 587 43.56 -19.94 -6.82
N GLN A 588 42.36 -20.06 -7.40
CA GLN A 588 41.63 -18.97 -8.06
C GLN A 588 40.83 -18.08 -7.09
N SER A 589 40.78 -18.45 -5.80
CA SER A 589 40.13 -17.68 -4.72
C SER A 589 41.14 -17.01 -3.77
N PRO A 590 42.19 -16.26 -4.20
CA PRO A 590 42.93 -15.44 -3.27
C PRO A 590 42.24 -14.07 -3.14
N VAL A 591 41.64 -13.83 -1.98
CA VAL A 591 41.29 -12.50 -1.42
C VAL A 591 40.32 -11.64 -2.25
N SER A 592 39.10 -11.51 -1.77
CA SER A 592 38.37 -10.25 -1.65
C SER A 592 37.33 -10.37 -0.55
#